data_AF-A0A174CPZ7-F1
#
_entry.id   AF-A0A174CPZ7-F1
#
_cell.length_a   1.000
_cell.length_b   1.000
_cell.length_c   1.000
_cell.angle_alpha   90.00
_cell.angle_beta   90.00
_cell.angle_gamma   90.00
#
_symmetry.space_group_name_H-M   'P 1'
#
loop_
_entity.id
_entity.type
_entity.pdbx_description
1 polymer ?
#
loop_
_entity_poly.entity_id
_entity_poly.type
_entity_poly.pdbx_seq_one_letter_code
_entity_poly.pdbx_strand_id
1 'polypeptide(L)'
;MRNEDKENIQLRNRLNDLCLLRLFRNTKKEFGEYIEYNLTSNNSILKIKPFTARCLYRELSSQIFSDTYSTFEIDKELEEYQKASDIYLNKIKKKRIDLQEPQLLYSFLRYYYTDSLQEPDYKNKDLDKLIHIVNKNNEVDVPFLLLLILKILPPYNSKRGDVKDINADFARVYHFFEGFVKDSPNLTELPVLEIMKHTFNQCTHKNRIFLIDMTKRILGCFCALTNPGDAYDSNAVSDKKVPNIDECYWYDTDTSYDTTTFWQFEQMATFDYFLYRYKIKIDRKEVEYNKFEVSFFNNLNYLTLYAAKSSSILEFIIEKKIIQMDKQAWYKCKLDNETFPNKIELCEILAGEPFLGFKTLSRLTDSKKEEQITNRIKEYKSINAKDNPEENEYTFLSAPIAITEKFIYIQMDSSEEEENENNNQHYYRISKENNEGLKKIMLNDFVGILTIQNRKYIGFSPLSLFLEVTDEKTLIENKVEVVDRIIL
;
A
#
# COMPACT_ATOMS: atom_id res chain seq x y z
N MET A 1 32.14 33.11 -14.56
CA MET A 1 30.97 32.99 -13.67
C MET A 1 31.35 32.05 -12.54
N ARG A 2 31.26 32.47 -11.27
CA ARG A 2 31.63 31.61 -10.13
C ARG A 2 30.61 30.46 -10.02
N ASN A 3 30.97 29.33 -9.42
CA ASN A 3 30.06 28.19 -9.29
C ASN A 3 28.76 28.55 -8.54
N GLU A 4 28.84 29.42 -7.54
CA GLU A 4 27.66 29.93 -6.81
C GLU A 4 26.69 30.71 -7.71
N ASP A 5 27.20 31.45 -8.71
CA ASP A 5 26.34 32.19 -9.65
C ASP A 5 25.55 31.23 -10.56
N LYS A 6 26.13 30.07 -10.90
CA LYS A 6 25.49 29.04 -11.73
C LYS A 6 24.35 28.36 -10.97
N GLU A 7 24.61 27.93 -9.73
CA GLU A 7 23.60 27.29 -8.87
C GLU A 7 22.41 28.24 -8.62
N ASN A 8 22.68 29.51 -8.29
CA ASN A 8 21.62 30.49 -8.06
C ASN A 8 20.76 30.73 -9.31
N ILE A 9 21.34 30.70 -10.51
CA ILE A 9 20.59 30.82 -11.76
C ILE A 9 19.74 29.57 -12.01
N GLN A 10 20.28 28.37 -11.76
CA GLN A 10 19.57 27.11 -11.91
C GLN A 10 18.34 27.05 -11.01
N LEU A 11 18.49 27.37 -9.72
CA LEU A 11 17.38 27.35 -8.76
C LEU A 11 16.30 28.41 -9.09
N ARG A 12 16.70 29.57 -9.64
CA ARG A 12 15.74 30.55 -10.17
C ARG A 12 14.96 29.99 -11.36
N ASN A 13 15.60 29.22 -12.23
CA ASN A 13 14.90 28.57 -13.35
C ASN A 13 13.93 27.51 -12.83
N ARG A 14 14.31 26.70 -11.82
CA ARG A 14 13.40 25.75 -11.16
C ARG A 14 12.19 26.44 -10.53
N LEU A 15 12.38 27.57 -9.83
CA LEU A 15 11.27 28.40 -9.32
C LEU A 15 10.36 28.89 -10.45
N ASN A 16 10.96 29.27 -11.58
CA ASN A 16 10.22 29.69 -12.76
C ASN A 16 9.40 28.53 -13.36
N ASP A 17 9.93 27.30 -13.34
CA ASP A 17 9.22 26.11 -13.81
C ASP A 17 8.02 25.79 -12.90
N LEU A 18 8.18 25.83 -11.57
CA LEU A 18 7.07 25.68 -10.62
C LEU A 18 5.94 26.68 -10.90
N CYS A 19 6.32 27.93 -11.18
CA CYS A 19 5.39 28.97 -11.55
C CYS A 19 4.73 28.64 -12.90
N LEU A 20 5.48 28.48 -13.99
CA LEU A 20 4.94 28.28 -15.35
C LEU A 20 4.02 27.06 -15.45
N LEU A 21 4.38 25.96 -14.79
CA LEU A 21 3.64 24.70 -14.80
C LEU A 21 2.48 24.67 -13.79
N ARG A 22 2.32 25.70 -12.96
CA ARG A 22 1.29 25.79 -11.90
C ARG A 22 1.31 24.56 -11.00
N LEU A 23 2.52 24.17 -10.60
CA LEU A 23 2.73 22.97 -9.80
C LEU A 23 2.23 23.16 -8.38
N PHE A 24 2.60 24.28 -7.75
CA PHE A 24 2.30 24.57 -6.36
C PHE A 24 1.01 25.39 -6.15
N ARG A 25 0.70 26.32 -7.07
CA ARG A 25 -0.53 27.13 -7.08
C ARG A 25 -1.19 27.05 -8.45
N ASN A 26 -2.51 27.17 -8.48
CA ASN A 26 -3.32 26.89 -9.66
C ASN A 26 -3.24 28.02 -10.69
N THR A 27 -2.97 29.25 -10.26
CA THR A 27 -2.79 30.40 -11.15
C THR A 27 -1.49 31.15 -10.92
N LYS A 28 -1.03 31.92 -11.93
CA LYS A 28 0.17 32.77 -11.81
C LYS A 28 -0.01 33.82 -10.71
N LYS A 29 -1.24 34.31 -10.59
CA LYS A 29 -1.64 35.32 -9.62
C LYS A 29 -1.52 34.76 -8.22
N GLU A 30 -2.13 33.61 -7.94
CA GLU A 30 -2.01 32.93 -6.64
C GLU A 30 -0.55 32.62 -6.28
N PHE A 31 0.25 32.15 -7.25
CA PHE A 31 1.67 31.91 -7.02
C PHE A 31 2.40 33.20 -6.60
N GLY A 32 2.13 34.30 -7.30
CA GLY A 32 2.70 35.61 -7.01
C GLY A 32 2.28 36.16 -5.65
N GLU A 33 0.99 36.07 -5.32
CA GLU A 33 0.46 36.45 -4.00
C GLU A 33 1.12 35.63 -2.88
N TYR A 34 1.32 34.33 -3.10
CA TYR A 34 1.95 33.45 -2.13
C TYR A 34 3.42 33.78 -1.85
N ILE A 35 4.21 34.13 -2.87
CA ILE A 35 5.62 34.55 -2.70
C ILE A 35 5.77 36.06 -2.49
N GLU A 36 4.67 36.77 -2.24
CA GLU A 36 4.61 38.23 -2.07
C GLU A 36 5.25 39.02 -3.23
N TYR A 37 5.09 38.54 -4.46
CA TYR A 37 5.63 39.15 -5.68
C TYR A 37 4.57 39.33 -6.76
N ASN A 38 4.42 40.56 -7.27
CA ASN A 38 3.46 40.86 -8.32
C ASN A 38 3.87 40.22 -9.66
N LEU A 39 3.21 39.12 -10.02
CA LEU A 39 3.37 38.39 -11.28
C LEU A 39 2.31 38.72 -12.34
N THR A 40 1.36 39.62 -12.07
CA THR A 40 0.24 39.96 -12.97
C THR A 40 0.58 41.06 -13.98
N SER A 41 1.73 41.73 -13.85
CA SER A 41 2.27 42.73 -14.80
C SER A 41 3.34 42.14 -15.73
N ASN A 42 4.18 42.98 -16.37
CA ASN A 42 5.37 42.58 -17.15
C ASN A 42 6.47 41.88 -16.30
N ASN A 43 6.17 41.50 -15.06
CA ASN A 43 7.07 40.83 -14.14
C ASN A 43 7.06 39.30 -14.33
N SER A 44 8.24 38.71 -14.18
CA SER A 44 8.47 37.27 -14.25
C SER A 44 9.42 36.85 -13.15
N ILE A 45 9.42 35.57 -12.79
CA ILE A 45 10.35 35.00 -11.82
C ILE A 45 11.81 35.29 -12.21
N LEU A 46 12.11 35.33 -13.51
CA LEU A 46 13.45 35.61 -14.03
C LEU A 46 13.95 37.04 -13.70
N LYS A 47 13.06 37.97 -13.33
CA LYS A 47 13.43 39.31 -12.86
C LYS A 47 13.77 39.36 -11.37
N ILE A 48 13.45 38.31 -10.61
CA ILE A 48 13.84 38.19 -9.21
C ILE A 48 15.35 37.96 -9.14
N LYS A 49 16.02 38.61 -8.18
CA LYS A 49 17.45 38.45 -7.96
C LYS A 49 17.76 36.97 -7.66
N PRO A 50 18.84 36.38 -8.23
CA PRO A 50 19.12 34.96 -8.09
C PRO A 50 19.16 34.45 -6.64
N PHE A 51 19.76 35.21 -5.72
CA PHE A 51 19.79 34.85 -4.29
C PHE A 51 18.38 34.76 -3.68
N THR A 52 17.52 35.77 -3.94
CA THR A 52 16.14 35.77 -3.44
C THR A 52 15.34 34.61 -4.03
N ALA A 53 15.48 34.35 -5.33
CA ALA A 53 14.82 33.24 -6.00
C ALA A 53 15.27 31.88 -5.44
N ARG A 54 16.55 31.73 -5.10
CA ARG A 54 17.06 30.54 -4.40
C ARG A 54 16.38 30.34 -3.04
N CYS A 55 16.28 31.39 -2.22
CA CYS A 55 15.65 31.26 -0.90
C CYS A 55 14.18 30.83 -1.03
N LEU A 56 13.42 31.49 -1.91
CA LEU A 56 12.03 31.13 -2.21
C LEU A 56 11.90 29.69 -2.69
N TYR A 57 12.79 29.24 -3.59
CA TYR A 57 12.76 27.87 -4.09
C TYR A 57 13.02 26.84 -2.99
N ARG A 58 14.02 27.08 -2.13
CA ARG A 58 14.35 26.15 -1.03
C ARG A 58 13.23 26.04 -0.01
N GLU A 59 12.61 27.16 0.34
CA GLU A 59 11.44 27.17 1.25
C GLU A 59 10.26 26.40 0.65
N LEU A 60 9.93 26.68 -0.62
CA LEU A 60 8.90 25.94 -1.34
C LEU A 60 9.23 24.45 -1.47
N SER A 61 10.49 24.09 -1.74
CA SER A 61 10.93 22.70 -1.83
C SER A 61 10.73 21.97 -0.51
N SER A 62 11.13 22.57 0.62
CA SER A 62 10.91 21.99 1.95
C SER A 62 9.42 21.86 2.27
N GLN A 63 8.62 22.87 1.93
CA GLN A 63 7.18 22.79 2.13
C GLN A 63 6.56 21.70 1.25
N ILE A 64 6.91 21.61 -0.03
CA ILE A 64 6.41 20.57 -0.94
C ILE A 64 6.73 19.19 -0.38
N PHE A 65 7.97 18.97 0.06
CA PHE A 65 8.39 17.72 0.67
C PHE A 65 7.55 17.38 1.92
N SER A 66 7.28 18.36 2.78
CA SER A 66 6.42 18.19 3.96
C SER A 66 4.94 17.92 3.58
N ASP A 67 4.38 18.69 2.66
CA ASP A 67 2.97 18.62 2.22
C ASP A 67 2.67 17.31 1.47
N THR A 68 3.71 16.64 0.97
CA THR A 68 3.65 15.34 0.27
C THR A 68 4.24 14.20 1.12
N TYR A 69 4.24 14.36 2.44
CA TYR A 69 4.61 13.32 3.39
C TYR A 69 6.02 12.74 3.16
N SER A 70 6.97 13.62 2.86
CA SER A 70 8.39 13.29 2.68
C SER A 70 8.70 12.31 1.55
N THR A 71 7.86 12.30 0.50
CA THR A 71 8.07 11.42 -0.68
C THR A 71 8.34 12.17 -1.97
N PHE A 72 8.04 13.47 -2.05
CA PHE A 72 8.12 14.24 -3.29
C PHE A 72 9.35 15.17 -3.31
N GLU A 73 10.45 14.68 -3.86
CA GLU A 73 11.67 15.45 -4.07
C GLU A 73 11.59 16.30 -5.34
N ILE A 74 11.16 17.56 -5.21
CA ILE A 74 10.78 18.40 -6.34
C ILE A 74 11.85 18.55 -7.45
N ASP A 75 13.14 18.51 -7.11
CA ASP A 75 14.22 18.58 -8.11
C ASP A 75 14.23 17.36 -9.04
N LYS A 76 14.14 16.15 -8.47
CA LYS A 76 14.02 14.88 -9.20
C LYS A 76 12.74 14.85 -10.02
N GLU A 77 11.64 15.28 -9.40
CA GLU A 77 10.30 15.28 -10.01
C GLU A 77 10.20 16.20 -11.24
N LEU A 78 10.88 17.35 -11.21
CA LEU A 78 10.94 18.24 -12.38
C LEU A 78 11.73 17.63 -13.54
N GLU A 79 12.78 16.85 -13.27
CA GLU A 79 13.56 16.15 -14.30
C GLU A 79 12.73 15.04 -14.96
N GLU A 80 12.05 14.22 -14.15
CA GLU A 80 11.18 13.16 -14.65
C GLU A 80 9.98 13.71 -15.44
N TYR A 81 9.39 14.82 -14.98
CA TYR A 81 8.36 15.52 -15.73
C TYR A 81 8.86 16.03 -17.08
N GLN A 82 10.07 16.60 -17.14
CA GLN A 82 10.65 17.08 -18.39
C GLN A 82 10.86 15.92 -19.38
N LYS A 83 11.43 14.79 -18.93
CA LYS A 83 11.63 13.59 -19.74
C LYS A 83 10.31 13.05 -20.29
N ALA A 84 9.31 12.87 -19.42
CA ALA A 84 7.98 12.39 -19.80
C ALA A 84 7.29 13.33 -20.80
N SER A 85 7.41 14.65 -20.61
CA SER A 85 6.89 15.66 -21.52
C SER A 85 7.54 15.60 -22.91
N ASP A 86 8.85 15.44 -22.98
CA ASP A 86 9.56 15.33 -24.26
C ASP A 86 9.16 14.08 -25.04
N ILE A 87 8.95 12.96 -24.35
CA ILE A 87 8.46 11.72 -24.95
C ILE A 87 7.03 11.88 -25.42
N TYR A 88 6.15 12.46 -24.60
CA TYR A 88 4.78 12.75 -24.97
C TYR A 88 4.68 13.60 -26.24
N LEU A 89 5.43 14.71 -26.32
CA LEU A 89 5.40 15.59 -27.48
C LEU A 89 6.02 14.95 -28.72
N ASN A 90 7.22 14.39 -28.59
CA ASN A 90 8.03 14.00 -29.75
C ASN A 90 7.78 12.57 -30.24
N LYS A 91 7.26 11.69 -29.38
CA LYS A 91 7.06 10.27 -29.70
C LYS A 91 5.59 9.89 -29.75
N ILE A 92 4.76 10.37 -28.82
CA ILE A 92 3.33 10.02 -28.78
C ILE A 92 2.51 10.94 -29.68
N LYS A 93 2.48 12.25 -29.38
CA LYS A 93 1.69 13.23 -30.10
C LYS A 93 2.13 13.36 -31.56
N LYS A 94 3.44 13.37 -31.83
CA LYS A 94 3.98 13.42 -33.19
C LYS A 94 3.57 12.20 -34.04
N LYS A 95 3.51 11.01 -33.45
CA LYS A 95 3.08 9.77 -34.13
C LYS A 95 1.56 9.60 -34.19
N ARG A 96 0.80 10.54 -33.61
CA ARG A 96 -0.67 10.50 -33.54
C ARG A 96 -1.19 9.18 -32.97
N ILE A 97 -0.56 8.69 -31.91
CA ILE A 97 -1.04 7.54 -31.15
C ILE A 97 -2.35 7.96 -30.50
N ASP A 98 -3.45 7.28 -30.82
CA ASP A 98 -4.75 7.59 -30.23
C ASP A 98 -4.93 6.80 -28.95
N LEU A 99 -5.08 7.51 -27.83
CA LEU A 99 -5.23 6.95 -26.49
C LEU A 99 -6.51 7.49 -25.83
N GLN A 100 -7.51 7.80 -26.65
CA GLN A 100 -8.81 8.30 -26.17
C GLN A 100 -9.64 7.21 -25.50
N GLU A 101 -9.47 5.96 -25.89
CA GLU A 101 -10.11 4.81 -25.24
C GLU A 101 -9.38 4.48 -23.93
N PRO A 102 -10.05 4.61 -22.76
CA PRO A 102 -9.41 4.35 -21.47
C PRO A 102 -8.84 2.94 -21.36
N GLN A 103 -9.48 1.94 -21.98
CA GLN A 103 -9.03 0.54 -22.03
C GLN A 103 -7.59 0.40 -22.54
N LEU A 104 -7.16 1.20 -23.51
CA LEU A 104 -5.77 1.17 -23.99
C LEU A 104 -4.78 1.54 -22.88
N LEU A 105 -5.13 2.55 -22.08
CA LEU A 105 -4.30 2.99 -20.96
C LEU A 105 -4.39 2.00 -19.79
N TYR A 106 -5.53 1.37 -19.56
CA TYR A 106 -5.68 0.32 -18.55
C TYR A 106 -4.78 -0.87 -18.87
N SER A 107 -4.84 -1.39 -20.10
CA SER A 107 -3.97 -2.46 -20.58
C SER A 107 -2.49 -2.09 -20.52
N PHE A 108 -2.14 -0.84 -20.87
CA PHE A 108 -0.77 -0.35 -20.73
C PHE A 108 -0.28 -0.36 -19.28
N LEU A 109 -1.09 0.15 -18.34
CA LEU A 109 -0.73 0.19 -16.93
C LEU A 109 -0.61 -1.22 -16.34
N ARG A 110 -1.53 -2.13 -16.68
CA ARG A 110 -1.43 -3.55 -16.28
C ARG A 110 -0.12 -4.14 -16.80
N TYR A 111 0.11 -4.09 -18.11
CA TYR A 111 1.35 -4.59 -18.72
C TYR A 111 2.63 -4.03 -18.05
N TYR A 112 2.67 -2.73 -17.77
CA TYR A 112 3.85 -2.08 -17.21
C TYR A 112 4.11 -2.49 -15.75
N TYR A 113 3.07 -2.73 -14.96
CA TYR A 113 3.17 -2.96 -13.52
C TYR A 113 3.00 -4.44 -13.10
N THR A 114 2.54 -5.36 -13.96
CA THR A 114 2.27 -6.78 -13.60
C THR A 114 3.30 -7.77 -14.14
N ASP A 115 4.59 -7.45 -14.06
CA ASP A 115 5.70 -8.21 -14.65
C ASP A 115 5.62 -8.27 -16.20
N SER A 116 6.49 -7.49 -16.84
CA SER A 116 6.56 -7.18 -18.29
C SER A 116 6.72 -8.38 -19.25
N LEU A 117 6.79 -9.60 -18.71
CA LEU A 117 6.94 -10.87 -19.43
C LEU A 117 5.64 -11.41 -20.04
N GLN A 118 4.47 -10.85 -19.67
CA GLN A 118 3.19 -11.23 -20.26
C GLN A 118 2.79 -10.31 -21.42
N GLU A 119 2.15 -10.86 -22.46
CA GLU A 119 1.55 -10.04 -23.52
C GLU A 119 0.45 -9.13 -22.94
N PRO A 120 0.24 -7.91 -23.47
CA PRO A 120 -0.89 -7.09 -23.07
C PRO A 120 -2.21 -7.83 -23.31
N ASP A 121 -3.13 -7.68 -22.37
CA ASP A 121 -4.47 -8.27 -22.38
C ASP A 121 -5.39 -7.71 -23.48
N TYR A 122 -4.99 -6.62 -24.12
CA TYR A 122 -5.70 -5.98 -25.21
C TYR A 122 -4.80 -5.80 -26.44
N LYS A 123 -5.24 -6.30 -27.60
CA LYS A 123 -4.47 -6.20 -28.84
C LYS A 123 -4.84 -4.93 -29.61
N ASN A 124 -3.94 -3.95 -29.61
CA ASN A 124 -4.14 -2.70 -30.34
C ASN A 124 -2.80 -2.10 -30.81
N LYS A 125 -2.75 -1.69 -32.07
CA LYS A 125 -1.54 -1.14 -32.70
C LYS A 125 -0.99 0.11 -32.01
N ASP A 126 -1.86 0.95 -31.45
CA ASP A 126 -1.45 2.17 -30.75
C ASP A 126 -0.96 1.87 -29.32
N LEU A 127 -1.54 0.86 -28.66
CA LEU A 127 -0.99 0.29 -27.43
C LEU A 127 0.40 -0.31 -27.64
N ASP A 128 0.59 -1.13 -28.69
CA ASP A 128 1.91 -1.71 -29.01
C ASP A 128 2.97 -0.63 -29.25
N LYS A 129 2.60 0.47 -29.91
CA LYS A 129 3.49 1.62 -30.10
C LYS A 129 3.82 2.30 -28.78
N LEU A 130 2.85 2.45 -27.87
CA LEU A 130 3.05 3.07 -26.57
C LEU A 130 4.03 2.22 -25.74
N ILE A 131 3.77 0.91 -25.63
CA ILE A 131 4.64 -0.05 -24.94
C ILE A 131 6.05 0.00 -25.54
N HIS A 132 6.19 -0.07 -26.87
CA HIS A 132 7.50 0.01 -27.51
C HIS A 132 8.23 1.33 -27.24
N ILE A 133 7.50 2.46 -27.18
CA ILE A 133 8.11 3.75 -26.82
C ILE A 133 8.61 3.71 -25.38
N VAL A 134 7.81 3.22 -24.43
CA VAL A 134 8.18 3.20 -23.02
C VAL A 134 9.34 2.22 -22.78
N ASN A 135 9.25 0.98 -23.26
CA ASN A 135 10.29 -0.04 -23.11
C ASN A 135 11.61 0.32 -23.82
N LYS A 136 11.60 1.22 -24.81
CA LYS A 136 12.84 1.71 -25.45
C LYS A 136 13.48 2.85 -24.67
N ASN A 137 12.70 3.55 -23.86
CA ASN A 137 13.15 4.69 -23.07
C ASN A 137 12.99 4.31 -21.60
N ASN A 138 13.85 3.41 -21.09
CA ASN A 138 13.85 2.83 -19.72
C ASN A 138 13.84 3.84 -18.54
N GLU A 139 13.62 5.13 -18.80
CA GLU A 139 13.61 6.23 -17.84
C GLU A 139 12.32 7.05 -17.91
N VAL A 140 11.20 6.49 -18.39
CA VAL A 140 9.93 7.23 -18.36
C VAL A 140 9.20 7.02 -17.05
N ASP A 141 9.04 8.08 -16.28
CA ASP A 141 8.08 8.11 -15.19
C ASP A 141 6.63 8.06 -15.75
N VAL A 142 6.05 6.86 -15.70
CA VAL A 142 4.70 6.55 -16.19
C VAL A 142 3.61 7.43 -15.56
N PRO A 143 3.61 7.73 -14.25
CA PRO A 143 2.69 8.69 -13.65
C PRO A 143 2.64 10.04 -14.37
N PHE A 144 3.80 10.66 -14.67
CA PHE A 144 3.81 11.91 -15.45
C PHE A 144 3.27 11.72 -16.86
N LEU A 145 3.66 10.63 -17.54
CA LEU A 145 3.21 10.34 -18.89
C LEU A 145 1.68 10.18 -18.97
N LEU A 146 1.10 9.46 -18.03
CA LEU A 146 -0.35 9.26 -17.92
C LEU A 146 -1.07 10.60 -17.77
N LEU A 147 -0.62 11.45 -16.84
CA LEU A 147 -1.26 12.75 -16.59
C LEU A 147 -1.14 13.73 -17.76
N LEU A 148 -0.08 13.61 -18.57
CA LEU A 148 0.09 14.33 -19.84
C LEU A 148 -0.90 13.82 -20.90
N ILE A 149 -1.06 12.50 -21.03
CA ILE A 149 -2.01 11.88 -21.97
C ILE A 149 -3.45 12.28 -21.62
N LEU A 150 -3.80 12.25 -20.34
CA LEU A 150 -5.10 12.69 -19.82
C LEU A 150 -5.30 14.22 -19.87
N LYS A 151 -4.29 14.98 -20.34
CA LYS A 151 -4.30 16.45 -20.48
C LYS A 151 -4.54 17.20 -19.17
N ILE A 152 -4.20 16.59 -18.04
CA ILE A 152 -4.24 17.22 -16.71
C ILE A 152 -2.98 18.06 -16.50
N LEU A 153 -1.84 17.48 -16.88
CA LEU A 153 -0.57 18.18 -16.92
C LEU A 153 -0.34 18.81 -18.30
N PRO A 154 0.14 20.06 -18.35
CA PRO A 154 0.61 20.63 -19.60
C PRO A 154 1.98 20.03 -19.99
N PRO A 155 2.40 20.08 -21.26
CA PRO A 155 3.79 19.82 -21.59
C PRO A 155 4.73 20.80 -20.86
N TYR A 156 5.94 20.36 -20.51
CA TYR A 156 6.91 21.11 -19.68
C TYR A 156 7.19 22.52 -20.21
N ASN A 157 7.25 22.68 -21.54
CA ASN A 157 7.51 23.96 -22.20
C ASN A 157 6.23 24.78 -22.51
N SER A 158 5.09 24.42 -21.93
CA SER A 158 3.82 25.11 -22.18
C SER A 158 3.81 26.53 -21.63
N LYS A 159 3.28 27.47 -22.43
CA LYS A 159 3.03 28.86 -22.00
C LYS A 159 1.63 29.06 -21.40
N ARG A 160 0.76 28.04 -21.46
CA ARG A 160 -0.58 28.05 -20.87
C ARG A 160 -0.56 27.13 -19.66
N GLY A 161 -0.61 27.73 -18.47
CA GLY A 161 -0.43 27.02 -17.21
C GLY A 161 -1.62 27.09 -16.26
N ASP A 162 -2.35 28.21 -16.24
CA ASP A 162 -3.44 28.45 -15.27
C ASP A 162 -4.49 27.33 -15.33
N VAL A 163 -4.75 26.74 -14.17
CA VAL A 163 -5.74 25.69 -13.98
C VAL A 163 -7.11 26.35 -13.89
N LYS A 164 -8.06 25.86 -14.71
CA LYS A 164 -9.44 26.37 -14.70
C LYS A 164 -10.25 25.81 -13.55
N ASP A 165 -10.13 24.51 -13.31
CA ASP A 165 -10.86 23.80 -12.26
C ASP A 165 -10.02 22.60 -11.80
N ILE A 166 -9.29 22.80 -10.70
CA ILE A 166 -8.46 21.75 -10.12
C ILE A 166 -9.33 20.61 -9.56
N ASN A 167 -10.56 20.88 -9.10
CA ASN A 167 -11.43 19.82 -8.58
C ASN A 167 -11.89 18.89 -9.70
N ALA A 168 -12.20 19.42 -10.87
CA ALA A 168 -12.51 18.62 -12.05
C ALA A 168 -11.30 17.76 -12.48
N ASP A 169 -10.08 18.29 -12.41
CA ASP A 169 -8.87 17.51 -12.71
C ASP A 169 -8.72 16.32 -11.75
N PHE A 170 -8.91 16.54 -10.45
CA PHE A 170 -8.90 15.50 -9.42
C PHE A 170 -10.00 14.44 -9.65
N ALA A 171 -11.23 14.88 -9.94
CA ALA A 171 -12.34 13.97 -10.23
C ALA A 171 -12.07 13.11 -11.48
N ARG A 172 -11.46 13.68 -12.53
CA ARG A 172 -11.08 12.93 -13.73
C ARG A 172 -10.04 11.86 -13.44
N VAL A 173 -9.01 12.14 -12.62
CA VAL A 173 -8.03 11.14 -12.21
C VAL A 173 -8.69 10.03 -11.39
N TYR A 174 -9.53 10.39 -10.43
CA TYR A 174 -10.26 9.42 -9.61
C TYR A 174 -11.12 8.51 -10.48
N HIS A 175 -11.96 9.06 -11.37
CA HIS A 175 -12.80 8.24 -12.26
C HIS A 175 -12.01 7.39 -13.25
N PHE A 176 -10.85 7.88 -13.72
CA PHE A 176 -9.95 7.08 -14.55
C PHE A 176 -9.50 5.82 -13.79
N PHE A 177 -9.03 5.97 -12.55
CA PHE A 177 -8.58 4.84 -11.75
C PHE A 177 -9.73 3.98 -11.22
N GLU A 178 -10.89 4.55 -10.93
CA GLU A 178 -12.10 3.80 -10.61
C GLU A 178 -12.47 2.84 -11.76
N GLY A 179 -12.40 3.32 -13.01
CA GLY A 179 -12.59 2.48 -14.19
C GLY A 179 -11.47 1.46 -14.39
N PHE A 180 -10.21 1.84 -14.17
CA PHE A 180 -9.05 0.94 -14.24
C PHE A 180 -9.18 -0.26 -13.31
N VAL A 181 -9.62 0.01 -12.08
CA VAL A 181 -9.87 -1.01 -11.06
C VAL A 181 -11.04 -1.88 -11.47
N LYS A 182 -12.20 -1.31 -11.81
CA LYS A 182 -13.40 -2.08 -12.21
C LYS A 182 -13.17 -2.99 -13.44
N ASP A 183 -12.27 -2.59 -14.34
CA ASP A 183 -11.93 -3.33 -15.55
C ASP A 183 -10.84 -4.39 -15.32
N SER A 184 -10.26 -4.49 -14.12
CA SER A 184 -9.20 -5.43 -13.81
C SER A 184 -9.77 -6.81 -13.42
N PRO A 185 -9.27 -7.91 -14.00
CA PRO A 185 -9.77 -9.26 -13.71
C PRO A 185 -9.47 -9.73 -12.27
N ASN A 186 -8.41 -9.21 -11.65
CA ASN A 186 -7.91 -9.67 -10.34
C ASN A 186 -8.10 -8.63 -9.21
N LEU A 187 -8.57 -7.43 -9.56
CA LEU A 187 -8.69 -6.30 -8.63
C LEU A 187 -10.10 -5.75 -8.75
N THR A 188 -10.98 -6.06 -7.81
CA THR A 188 -12.34 -5.51 -7.79
C THR A 188 -12.36 -4.11 -7.19
N GLU A 189 -11.48 -3.82 -6.22
CA GLU A 189 -11.43 -2.56 -5.47
C GLU A 189 -9.98 -2.26 -5.02
N LEU A 190 -9.62 -0.96 -4.93
CA LEU A 190 -8.28 -0.53 -4.49
C LEU A 190 -8.42 0.48 -3.33
N PRO A 191 -8.01 0.12 -2.09
CA PRO A 191 -8.22 0.93 -0.89
C PRO A 191 -7.68 2.36 -0.99
N VAL A 192 -6.51 2.49 -1.61
CA VAL A 192 -5.83 3.78 -1.78
C VAL A 192 -6.67 4.77 -2.59
N LEU A 193 -7.58 4.31 -3.46
CA LEU A 193 -8.50 5.18 -4.20
C LEU A 193 -9.55 5.81 -3.29
N GLU A 194 -10.08 5.05 -2.34
CA GLU A 194 -11.07 5.60 -1.41
C GLU A 194 -10.41 6.52 -0.37
N ILE A 195 -9.19 6.17 0.09
CA ILE A 195 -8.36 7.09 0.90
C ILE A 195 -8.07 8.38 0.13
N MET A 196 -7.72 8.28 -1.16
CA MET A 196 -7.49 9.43 -2.03
C MET A 196 -8.75 10.30 -2.15
N LYS A 197 -9.91 9.70 -2.45
CA LYS A 197 -11.20 10.41 -2.52
C LYS A 197 -11.53 11.17 -1.24
N HIS A 198 -11.36 10.52 -0.09
CA HIS A 198 -11.56 11.15 1.21
C HIS A 198 -10.58 12.33 1.41
N THR A 199 -9.30 12.11 1.10
CA THR A 199 -8.24 13.11 1.22
C THR A 199 -8.51 14.30 0.29
N PHE A 200 -9.02 14.05 -0.91
CA PHE A 200 -9.44 15.08 -1.86
C PHE A 200 -10.60 15.91 -1.31
N ASN A 201 -11.56 15.30 -0.64
CA ASN A 201 -12.68 16.04 -0.09
C ASN A 201 -12.27 16.93 1.11
N GLN A 202 -11.23 16.55 1.84
CA GLN A 202 -10.75 17.30 3.00
C GLN A 202 -9.61 18.28 2.70
N CYS A 203 -8.86 18.10 1.60
CA CYS A 203 -7.74 18.95 1.25
C CYS A 203 -8.20 20.36 0.85
N THR A 204 -7.78 21.36 1.63
CA THR A 204 -8.08 22.78 1.39
C THR A 204 -7.21 23.39 0.29
N HIS A 205 -6.06 22.77 -0.03
CA HIS A 205 -5.09 23.30 -0.99
C HIS A 205 -4.73 22.26 -2.06
N LYS A 206 -5.67 22.01 -2.97
CA LYS A 206 -5.43 21.16 -4.15
C LYS A 206 -4.56 21.87 -5.18
N ASN A 207 -3.51 21.19 -5.63
CA ASN A 207 -2.62 21.63 -6.70
C ASN A 207 -2.12 20.42 -7.51
N ARG A 208 -1.34 20.68 -8.57
CA ARG A 208 -0.82 19.63 -9.45
C ARG A 208 0.21 18.73 -8.77
N ILE A 209 1.04 19.26 -7.86
CA ILE A 209 1.99 18.44 -7.09
C ILE A 209 1.24 17.35 -6.33
N PHE A 210 0.19 17.72 -5.61
CA PHE A 210 -0.60 16.78 -4.85
C PHE A 210 -1.29 15.73 -5.75
N LEU A 211 -1.75 16.14 -6.93
CA LEU A 211 -2.31 15.22 -7.93
C LEU A 211 -1.27 14.24 -8.48
N ILE A 212 -0.03 14.70 -8.73
CA ILE A 212 1.08 13.84 -9.17
C ILE A 212 1.43 12.84 -8.08
N ASP A 213 1.68 13.31 -6.85
CA ASP A 213 2.00 12.46 -5.69
C ASP A 213 0.96 11.35 -5.50
N MET A 214 -0.33 11.70 -5.53
CA MET A 214 -1.40 10.74 -5.38
C MET A 214 -1.48 9.74 -6.54
N THR A 215 -1.24 10.20 -7.78
CA THR A 215 -1.17 9.31 -8.95
C THR A 215 -0.02 8.30 -8.80
N LYS A 216 1.14 8.75 -8.34
CA LYS A 216 2.29 7.89 -8.04
C LYS A 216 1.97 6.85 -6.98
N ARG A 217 1.32 7.25 -5.89
CA ARG A 217 0.92 6.34 -4.80
C ARG A 217 -0.07 5.27 -5.25
N ILE A 218 -1.08 5.64 -6.05
CA ILE A 218 -2.06 4.67 -6.58
C ILE A 218 -1.37 3.60 -7.42
N LEU A 219 -0.51 4.02 -8.35
CA LEU A 219 0.23 3.11 -9.22
C LEU A 219 1.25 2.29 -8.44
N GLY A 220 1.91 2.88 -7.43
CA GLY A 220 2.80 2.17 -6.51
C GLY A 220 2.08 1.08 -5.71
N CYS A 221 0.90 1.38 -5.15
CA CYS A 221 0.06 0.38 -4.47
C CYS A 221 -0.39 -0.73 -5.41
N PHE A 222 -0.79 -0.38 -6.64
CA PHE A 222 -1.14 -1.38 -7.65
C PHE A 222 0.05 -2.29 -7.98
N CYS A 223 1.23 -1.72 -8.18
CA CYS A 223 2.48 -2.45 -8.43
C CYS A 223 2.80 -3.40 -7.27
N ALA A 224 2.76 -2.92 -6.03
CA ALA A 224 3.02 -3.73 -4.84
C ALA A 224 2.02 -4.90 -4.69
N LEU A 225 0.76 -4.71 -5.05
CA LEU A 225 -0.26 -5.78 -4.99
C LEU A 225 -0.10 -6.83 -6.09
N THR A 226 0.59 -6.50 -7.18
CA THR A 226 0.70 -7.37 -8.36
C THR A 226 2.10 -7.95 -8.55
N ASN A 227 3.11 -7.36 -7.90
CA ASN A 227 4.49 -7.82 -7.93
C ASN A 227 5.06 -8.03 -6.51
N PRO A 228 5.36 -9.28 -6.11
CA PRO A 228 5.90 -9.59 -4.78
C PRO A 228 7.21 -8.86 -4.43
N GLY A 229 8.06 -8.58 -5.44
CA GLY A 229 9.32 -7.86 -5.21
C GLY A 229 9.12 -6.40 -4.82
N ASP A 230 8.07 -5.76 -5.35
CA ASP A 230 7.70 -4.38 -5.01
C ASP A 230 6.91 -4.32 -3.70
N ALA A 231 6.17 -5.39 -3.36
CA ALA A 231 5.56 -5.57 -2.05
C ALA A 231 6.62 -5.48 -0.93
N TYR A 232 7.78 -6.11 -1.13
CA TYR A 232 8.92 -6.04 -0.19
C TYR A 232 9.32 -4.58 0.09
N ASP A 233 9.58 -3.82 -0.97
CA ASP A 233 10.08 -2.45 -0.85
C ASP A 233 9.02 -1.53 -0.22
N SER A 234 7.75 -1.71 -0.61
CA SER A 234 6.64 -0.98 -0.01
C SER A 234 6.46 -1.32 1.48
N ASN A 235 6.58 -2.59 1.85
CA ASN A 235 6.47 -3.03 3.24
C ASN A 235 7.68 -2.59 4.07
N ALA A 236 8.88 -2.54 3.49
CA ALA A 236 10.10 -2.07 4.14
C ALA A 236 10.10 -0.55 4.42
N VAL A 237 9.39 0.22 3.59
CA VAL A 237 9.21 1.67 3.75
C VAL A 237 8.06 1.99 4.73
N SER A 238 7.13 1.05 4.96
CA SER A 238 6.14 1.22 6.02
C SER A 238 6.82 1.05 7.39
N ASP A 239 6.90 2.12 8.17
CA ASP A 239 7.28 2.04 9.59
C ASP A 239 6.19 1.25 10.33
N LYS A 240 6.23 -0.08 10.26
CA LYS A 240 5.36 -0.94 11.07
C LYS A 240 5.60 -0.60 12.54
N LYS A 241 4.51 -0.33 13.25
CA LYS A 241 4.56 -0.12 14.71
C LYS A 241 3.94 -1.32 15.40
N VAL A 242 4.61 -1.77 16.45
CA VAL A 242 4.16 -2.91 17.28
C VAL A 242 3.91 -2.36 18.68
N PRO A 243 2.76 -1.70 18.92
CA PRO A 243 2.45 -1.20 20.25
C PRO A 243 2.24 -2.38 21.21
N ASN A 244 2.62 -2.28 22.47
CA ASN A 244 2.37 -3.34 23.45
C ASN A 244 0.88 -3.32 23.82
N ILE A 245 0.06 -4.04 23.05
CA ILE A 245 -1.41 -4.11 23.18
C ILE A 245 -1.93 -5.54 23.38
N ASP A 246 -1.04 -6.51 23.25
CA ASP A 246 -1.24 -7.93 23.45
C ASP A 246 -1.30 -8.29 24.94
N GLU A 247 -1.55 -9.58 25.23
CA GLU A 247 -1.58 -10.15 26.58
C GLU A 247 -2.55 -9.47 27.57
N CYS A 248 -3.53 -8.71 27.08
CA CYS A 248 -4.55 -8.09 27.91
C CYS A 248 -5.90 -8.02 27.21
N TYR A 249 -6.97 -7.86 28.00
CA TYR A 249 -8.30 -7.59 27.47
C TYR A 249 -8.55 -6.10 27.32
N TRP A 250 -9.39 -5.78 26.36
CA TRP A 250 -9.86 -4.45 26.05
C TRP A 250 -11.39 -4.44 26.09
N TYR A 251 -11.98 -3.31 26.46
CA TYR A 251 -13.42 -3.13 26.42
C TYR A 251 -13.78 -1.87 25.64
N ASP A 252 -14.89 -1.95 24.91
CA ASP A 252 -15.45 -0.83 24.18
C ASP A 252 -16.06 0.18 25.15
N THR A 253 -15.59 1.43 25.12
CA THR A 253 -16.12 2.50 25.98
C THR A 253 -17.33 3.22 25.41
N ASP A 254 -17.63 3.04 24.13
CA ASP A 254 -18.76 3.68 23.45
C ASP A 254 -20.10 3.10 23.91
N THR A 255 -20.08 1.88 24.45
CA THR A 255 -21.24 1.20 25.05
C THR A 255 -20.99 0.92 26.54
N SER A 256 -21.08 1.96 27.38
CA SER A 256 -20.83 1.91 28.84
C SER A 256 -21.66 0.92 29.67
N TYR A 257 -22.50 0.09 29.04
CA TYR A 257 -23.42 -0.84 29.71
C TYR A 257 -23.23 -2.32 29.33
N ASP A 258 -22.48 -2.64 28.26
CA ASP A 258 -22.25 -4.03 27.88
C ASP A 258 -20.96 -4.57 28.52
N THR A 259 -21.10 -5.21 29.68
CA THR A 259 -19.98 -5.88 30.38
C THR A 259 -19.71 -7.28 29.87
N THR A 260 -20.29 -7.67 28.72
CA THR A 260 -20.14 -9.01 28.15
C THR A 260 -19.32 -9.05 26.87
N THR A 261 -19.03 -7.89 26.28
CA THR A 261 -18.22 -7.78 25.07
C THR A 261 -16.79 -7.33 25.41
N PHE A 262 -15.81 -8.10 24.95
CA PHE A 262 -14.39 -7.85 25.19
C PHE A 262 -13.58 -8.05 23.92
N TRP A 263 -12.41 -7.45 23.90
CA TRP A 263 -11.47 -7.49 22.79
C TRP A 263 -10.11 -7.99 23.26
N GLN A 264 -9.39 -8.71 22.42
CA GLN A 264 -8.04 -9.19 22.73
C GLN A 264 -7.18 -9.13 21.49
N PHE A 265 -5.99 -8.57 21.61
CA PHE A 265 -4.96 -8.65 20.59
C PHE A 265 -4.05 -9.84 20.90
N GLU A 266 -3.76 -10.64 19.89
CA GLU A 266 -2.78 -11.73 19.93
C GLU A 266 -1.75 -11.41 18.85
N GLN A 267 -0.50 -11.19 19.24
CA GLN A 267 0.55 -10.88 18.28
C GLN A 267 0.81 -12.11 17.40
N MET A 268 0.81 -11.90 16.09
CA MET A 268 1.15 -12.95 15.13
C MET A 268 2.67 -13.14 15.09
N ALA A 269 3.13 -14.20 14.41
CA ALA A 269 4.55 -14.32 14.11
C ALA A 269 5.03 -13.13 13.26
N THR A 270 4.20 -12.66 12.34
CA THR A 270 4.42 -11.39 11.62
C THR A 270 4.19 -10.22 12.58
N PHE A 271 4.77 -9.04 12.33
CA PHE A 271 4.53 -7.81 13.14
C PHE A 271 3.07 -7.27 13.09
N ASP A 272 2.10 -8.16 12.89
CA ASP A 272 0.66 -7.92 12.82
C ASP A 272 -0.02 -8.62 14.03
N TYR A 273 -1.33 -8.44 14.18
CA TYR A 273 -2.09 -9.05 15.28
C TYR A 273 -3.34 -9.75 14.76
N PHE A 274 -3.73 -10.83 15.44
CA PHE A 274 -5.13 -11.22 15.46
C PHE A 274 -5.87 -10.38 16.51
N LEU A 275 -7.01 -9.82 16.11
CA LEU A 275 -7.93 -9.12 17.00
C LEU A 275 -9.18 -9.97 17.18
N TYR A 276 -9.42 -10.42 18.41
CA TYR A 276 -10.60 -11.17 18.78
C TYR A 276 -11.63 -10.26 19.41
N ARG A 277 -12.89 -10.42 19.01
CA ARG A 277 -14.04 -9.85 19.70
C ARG A 277 -14.82 -10.97 20.36
N TYR A 278 -14.79 -11.03 21.69
CA TYR A 278 -15.57 -11.98 22.47
C TYR A 278 -16.90 -11.37 22.91
N LYS A 279 -17.96 -12.15 22.87
CA LYS A 279 -19.26 -11.84 23.46
C LYS A 279 -19.73 -13.00 24.34
N ILE A 280 -19.73 -12.77 25.65
CA ILE A 280 -20.06 -13.78 26.64
C ILE A 280 -21.58 -13.86 26.83
N LYS A 281 -22.19 -14.99 26.49
CA LYS A 281 -23.61 -15.28 26.72
C LYS A 281 -23.78 -16.09 28.00
N ILE A 282 -23.85 -15.39 29.13
CA ILE A 282 -23.90 -15.98 30.48
C ILE A 282 -25.02 -17.02 30.61
N ASP A 283 -26.24 -16.71 30.15
CA ASP A 283 -27.40 -17.60 30.28
C ASP A 283 -27.25 -18.93 29.53
N ARG A 284 -26.43 -18.94 28.47
CA ARG A 284 -26.20 -20.12 27.63
C ARG A 284 -24.89 -20.84 27.94
N LYS A 285 -24.03 -20.25 28.78
CA LYS A 285 -22.63 -20.67 28.98
C LYS A 285 -21.89 -20.80 27.64
N GLU A 286 -22.08 -19.81 26.77
CA GLU A 286 -21.46 -19.74 25.45
C GLU A 286 -20.59 -18.48 25.35
N VAL A 287 -19.50 -18.58 24.60
CA VAL A 287 -18.67 -17.43 24.19
C VAL A 287 -18.71 -17.37 22.68
N GLU A 288 -19.36 -16.35 22.15
CA GLU A 288 -19.33 -16.07 20.72
C GLU A 288 -18.08 -15.23 20.41
N TYR A 289 -17.36 -15.53 19.32
CA TYR A 289 -16.23 -14.71 18.93
C TYR A 289 -16.13 -14.43 17.42
N ASN A 290 -15.51 -13.29 17.10
CA ASN A 290 -15.06 -12.91 15.76
C ASN A 290 -13.54 -12.75 15.77
N LYS A 291 -12.88 -13.15 14.69
CA LYS A 291 -11.42 -12.98 14.50
C LYS A 291 -11.12 -12.10 13.29
N PHE A 292 -10.34 -11.06 13.53
CA PHE A 292 -9.84 -10.13 12.51
C PHE A 292 -8.31 -10.19 12.46
N GLU A 293 -7.74 -9.90 11.30
CA GLU A 293 -6.33 -9.57 11.15
C GLU A 293 -6.17 -8.06 11.19
N VAL A 294 -5.22 -7.56 11.96
CA VAL A 294 -4.95 -6.13 12.07
C VAL A 294 -3.47 -5.81 11.98
N SER A 295 -3.16 -4.75 11.24
CA SER A 295 -1.80 -4.25 11.07
C SER A 295 -1.74 -2.78 11.42
N PHE A 296 -0.68 -2.40 12.14
CA PHE A 296 -0.39 -1.02 12.51
C PHE A 296 0.82 -0.51 11.73
N PHE A 297 0.62 0.58 11.00
CA PHE A 297 1.71 1.21 10.24
C PHE A 297 1.50 2.71 10.14
N ASN A 298 2.60 3.45 10.03
CA ASN A 298 2.51 4.86 9.68
C ASN A 298 2.10 4.99 8.21
N ASN A 299 0.99 5.69 7.96
CA ASN A 299 0.61 6.07 6.62
C ASN A 299 0.48 7.60 6.57
N LEU A 300 1.19 8.22 5.64
CA LEU A 300 1.25 9.66 5.48
C LEU A 300 1.84 10.33 6.76
N ASN A 301 0.98 10.75 7.70
CA ASN A 301 1.36 11.43 8.95
C ASN A 301 0.52 10.94 10.15
N TYR A 302 -0.13 9.78 10.05
CA TYR A 302 -0.89 9.22 11.16
C TYR A 302 -0.70 7.71 11.23
N LEU A 303 -0.82 7.19 12.44
CA LEU A 303 -0.90 5.76 12.67
C LEU A 303 -2.18 5.25 12.01
N THR A 304 -2.04 4.28 11.12
CA THR A 304 -3.15 3.60 10.46
C THR A 304 -3.29 2.22 11.06
N LEU A 305 -4.53 1.86 11.40
CA LEU A 305 -4.92 0.49 11.67
C LEU A 305 -5.64 -0.02 10.43
N TYR A 306 -5.04 -1.01 9.78
CA TYR A 306 -5.71 -1.84 8.80
C TYR A 306 -6.37 -3.02 9.52
N ALA A 307 -7.59 -3.37 9.14
CA ALA A 307 -8.28 -4.53 9.65
C ALA A 307 -8.90 -5.32 8.49
N ALA A 308 -8.84 -6.64 8.54
CA ALA A 308 -9.54 -7.53 7.63
C ALA A 308 -10.19 -8.68 8.40
N LYS A 309 -11.28 -9.25 7.88
CA LYS A 309 -11.80 -10.51 8.40
C LYS A 309 -10.75 -11.59 8.14
N SER A 310 -10.44 -12.41 9.14
CA SER A 310 -9.46 -13.50 8.95
C SER A 310 -9.87 -14.46 7.82
N SER A 311 -11.16 -14.66 7.61
CA SER A 311 -11.69 -15.43 6.47
C SER A 311 -11.40 -14.82 5.09
N SER A 312 -11.10 -13.52 4.99
CA SER A 312 -10.75 -12.86 3.73
C SER A 312 -9.39 -13.27 3.20
N ILE A 313 -8.52 -13.82 4.05
CA ILE A 313 -7.22 -14.31 3.62
C ILE A 313 -7.35 -15.41 2.56
N LEU A 314 -8.47 -16.15 2.56
CA LEU A 314 -8.79 -17.15 1.56
C LEU A 314 -8.90 -16.56 0.17
N GLU A 315 -9.56 -15.42 0.05
CA GLU A 315 -9.71 -14.73 -1.23
C GLU A 315 -8.33 -14.29 -1.75
N PHE A 316 -7.49 -13.79 -0.85
CA PHE A 316 -6.14 -13.35 -1.20
C PHE A 316 -5.18 -14.49 -1.54
N ILE A 317 -5.06 -15.47 -0.64
CA ILE A 317 -4.08 -16.56 -0.75
C ILE A 317 -4.55 -17.64 -1.72
N ILE A 318 -5.79 -18.13 -1.56
CA ILE A 318 -6.29 -19.27 -2.34
C ILE A 318 -6.83 -18.80 -3.68
N GLU A 319 -7.71 -17.80 -3.67
CA GLU A 319 -8.37 -17.35 -4.90
C GLU A 319 -7.53 -16.36 -5.72
N LYS A 320 -6.41 -15.86 -5.16
CA LYS A 320 -5.56 -14.81 -5.76
C LYS A 320 -6.34 -13.55 -6.13
N LYS A 321 -7.37 -13.24 -5.35
CA LYS A 321 -8.23 -12.06 -5.48
C LYS A 321 -7.93 -11.08 -4.39
N ILE A 322 -8.05 -9.80 -4.69
CA ILE A 322 -7.92 -8.77 -3.67
C ILE A 322 -9.15 -8.78 -2.77
N ILE A 323 -8.92 -8.63 -1.47
CA ILE A 323 -9.95 -8.64 -0.43
C ILE A 323 -11.00 -7.58 -0.76
N GLN A 324 -12.28 -7.93 -0.67
CA GLN A 324 -13.38 -6.99 -0.90
C GLN A 324 -13.47 -5.93 0.21
N MET A 325 -13.86 -4.68 -0.11
CA MET A 325 -13.96 -3.56 0.83
C MET A 325 -14.91 -3.80 1.99
N ASP A 326 -15.96 -4.61 1.83
CA ASP A 326 -16.87 -4.96 2.93
C ASP A 326 -16.24 -5.93 3.95
N LYS A 327 -15.07 -6.48 3.62
CA LYS A 327 -14.33 -7.41 4.47
C LYS A 327 -13.04 -6.84 5.04
N GLN A 328 -12.78 -5.55 4.84
CA GLN A 328 -11.61 -4.86 5.38
C GLN A 328 -11.87 -3.37 5.60
N ALA A 329 -11.07 -2.74 6.45
CA ALA A 329 -11.21 -1.33 6.77
C ALA A 329 -9.87 -0.69 7.12
N TRP A 330 -9.78 0.62 6.88
CA TRP A 330 -8.67 1.46 7.32
C TRP A 330 -9.18 2.52 8.28
N TYR A 331 -8.50 2.59 9.42
CA TYR A 331 -8.78 3.55 10.47
C TYR A 331 -7.57 4.43 10.69
N LYS A 332 -7.82 5.73 10.84
CA LYS A 332 -6.87 6.58 11.54
C LYS A 332 -6.92 6.21 13.01
N CYS A 333 -5.80 5.73 13.52
CA CYS A 333 -5.65 5.28 14.89
C CYS A 333 -4.95 6.36 15.72
N LYS A 334 -5.43 6.60 16.94
CA LYS A 334 -4.72 7.37 17.95
C LYS A 334 -4.51 6.51 19.18
N LEU A 335 -3.28 6.52 19.65
CA LEU A 335 -2.87 5.92 20.91
C LEU A 335 -2.64 7.05 21.92
N ASP A 336 -3.09 6.87 23.15
CA ASP A 336 -2.76 7.79 24.25
C ASP A 336 -1.29 7.70 24.67
N ASN A 337 -0.66 6.55 24.44
CA ASN A 337 0.77 6.31 24.58
C ASN A 337 1.26 5.40 23.45
N GLU A 338 2.38 5.74 22.80
CA GLU A 338 2.87 4.99 21.64
C GLU A 338 3.40 3.59 21.96
N THR A 339 3.93 3.37 23.16
CA THR A 339 4.53 2.08 23.54
C THR A 339 3.55 1.23 24.34
N PHE A 340 2.90 1.82 25.34
CA PHE A 340 1.99 1.15 26.28
C PHE A 340 0.65 1.87 26.34
N PRO A 341 -0.16 1.81 25.27
CA PRO A 341 -1.44 2.51 25.22
C PRO A 341 -2.42 1.97 26.25
N ASN A 342 -3.12 2.85 26.98
CA ASN A 342 -4.30 2.45 27.76
C ASN A 342 -5.60 2.73 27.00
N LYS A 343 -5.53 3.48 25.90
CA LYS A 343 -6.67 3.86 25.08
C LYS A 343 -6.32 3.82 23.60
N ILE A 344 -7.18 3.21 22.80
CA ILE A 344 -7.11 3.19 21.34
C ILE A 344 -8.36 3.89 20.81
N GLU A 345 -8.18 4.94 20.03
CA GLU A 345 -9.27 5.63 19.34
C GLU A 345 -9.15 5.42 17.83
N LEU A 346 -10.25 5.00 17.21
CA LEU A 346 -10.38 4.81 15.78
C LEU A 346 -11.28 5.89 15.18
N CYS A 347 -10.79 6.49 14.10
CA CYS A 347 -11.55 7.36 13.23
C CYS A 347 -11.53 6.74 11.84
N GLU A 348 -12.69 6.34 11.35
CA GLU A 348 -12.80 5.77 10.01
C GLU A 348 -12.31 6.74 8.95
N ILE A 349 -11.48 6.23 8.05
CA ILE A 349 -11.04 6.98 6.87
C ILE A 349 -12.13 6.90 5.78
N LEU A 350 -12.91 5.81 5.78
CA LEU A 350 -14.00 5.54 4.83
C LEU A 350 -15.34 5.56 5.56
N ALA A 351 -16.31 6.33 5.07
CA ALA A 351 -17.62 6.42 5.71
C ALA A 351 -18.43 5.14 5.48
N GLY A 352 -18.72 4.39 6.55
CA GLY A 352 -19.52 3.16 6.53
C GLY A 352 -20.07 2.80 7.90
N GLU A 353 -20.70 1.63 8.03
CA GLU A 353 -20.91 1.05 9.35
C GLU A 353 -19.55 0.65 9.93
N PRO A 354 -19.32 0.82 11.24
CA PRO A 354 -18.06 0.48 11.87
C PRO A 354 -17.75 -1.01 11.68
N PHE A 355 -16.79 -1.31 10.79
CA PHE A 355 -16.39 -2.68 10.46
C PHE A 355 -15.95 -3.47 11.70
N LEU A 356 -15.19 -2.84 12.61
CA LEU A 356 -14.85 -3.41 13.92
C LEU A 356 -15.93 -3.15 15.00
N GLY A 357 -16.94 -2.33 14.73
CA GLY A 357 -18.05 -2.10 15.67
C GLY A 357 -17.71 -1.30 16.93
N PHE A 358 -16.50 -0.75 17.07
CA PHE A 358 -16.09 0.17 18.14
C PHE A 358 -15.40 1.41 17.56
N LYS A 359 -15.45 2.54 18.28
CA LYS A 359 -14.60 3.71 18.02
C LYS A 359 -13.51 3.83 19.07
N THR A 360 -13.74 3.37 20.29
CA THR A 360 -12.77 3.50 21.38
C THR A 360 -12.63 2.22 22.19
N LEU A 361 -11.39 1.73 22.34
CA LEU A 361 -11.06 0.68 23.29
C LEU A 361 -10.30 1.26 24.49
N SER A 362 -10.57 0.72 25.67
CA SER A 362 -9.79 0.94 26.87
C SER A 362 -9.24 -0.36 27.41
N ARG A 363 -7.97 -0.33 27.84
CA ARG A 363 -7.27 -1.48 28.42
C ARG A 363 -7.95 -1.86 29.74
N LEU A 364 -8.23 -3.15 29.92
CA LEU A 364 -8.71 -3.67 31.20
C LEU A 364 -7.54 -3.73 32.18
N THR A 365 -7.64 -3.00 33.29
CA THR A 365 -6.62 -2.98 34.36
C THR A 365 -7.09 -3.64 35.66
N ASP A 366 -8.34 -4.11 35.71
CA ASP A 366 -8.93 -4.77 36.87
C ASP A 366 -8.67 -6.28 36.81
N SER A 367 -7.69 -6.74 37.59
CA SER A 367 -7.24 -8.14 37.61
C SER A 367 -8.34 -9.14 37.99
N LYS A 368 -9.31 -8.75 38.82
CA LYS A 368 -10.43 -9.63 39.18
C LYS A 368 -11.37 -9.86 38.01
N LYS A 369 -11.61 -8.82 37.21
CA LYS A 369 -12.44 -8.94 36.00
C LYS A 369 -11.72 -9.73 34.92
N GLU A 370 -10.43 -9.49 34.75
CA GLU A 370 -9.58 -10.24 33.82
C GLU A 370 -9.59 -11.75 34.12
N GLU A 371 -9.44 -12.13 35.39
CA GLU A 371 -9.52 -13.53 35.82
C GLU A 371 -10.92 -14.12 35.52
N GLN A 372 -11.99 -13.37 35.80
CA GLN A 372 -13.36 -13.80 35.49
C GLN A 372 -13.59 -14.02 33.98
N ILE A 373 -13.09 -13.12 33.13
CA ILE A 373 -13.22 -13.22 31.68
C ILE A 373 -12.45 -14.44 31.19
N THR A 374 -11.20 -14.58 31.64
CA THR A 374 -10.33 -15.72 31.27
C THR A 374 -10.96 -17.06 31.65
N ASN A 375 -11.51 -17.17 32.86
CA ASN A 375 -12.19 -18.39 33.30
C ASN A 375 -13.43 -18.68 32.46
N ARG A 376 -14.23 -17.65 32.13
CA ARG A 376 -15.41 -17.82 31.26
C ARG A 376 -15.03 -18.27 29.86
N ILE A 377 -13.99 -17.68 29.25
CA ILE A 377 -13.50 -18.08 27.92
C ILE A 377 -13.03 -19.54 27.92
N LYS A 378 -12.42 -20.02 29.01
CA LYS A 378 -11.96 -21.41 29.15
C LYS A 378 -13.10 -22.41 29.42
N GLU A 379 -14.07 -22.04 30.26
CA GLU A 379 -15.12 -22.96 30.73
C GLU A 379 -16.34 -23.03 29.81
N TYR A 380 -16.64 -21.94 29.09
CA TYR A 380 -17.84 -21.86 28.26
C TYR A 380 -17.61 -22.45 26.89
N LYS A 381 -18.69 -22.87 26.24
CA LYS A 381 -18.62 -23.38 24.87
C LYS A 381 -18.30 -22.21 23.92
N SER A 382 -17.16 -22.28 23.24
CA SER A 382 -16.83 -21.35 22.16
C SER A 382 -17.71 -21.60 20.96
N ILE A 383 -18.23 -20.52 20.37
CA ILE A 383 -19.05 -20.51 19.17
C ILE A 383 -18.47 -19.48 18.23
N ASN A 384 -18.07 -19.90 17.03
CA ASN A 384 -17.74 -18.98 15.98
C ASN A 384 -18.99 -18.20 15.55
N ALA A 385 -18.86 -16.87 15.45
CA ALA A 385 -19.92 -16.07 14.88
C ALA A 385 -20.16 -16.48 13.42
N LYS A 386 -21.40 -16.27 12.94
CA LYS A 386 -21.82 -16.71 11.60
C LYS A 386 -20.93 -16.22 10.44
N ASP A 387 -20.23 -15.11 10.65
CA ASP A 387 -19.40 -14.46 9.63
C ASP A 387 -17.95 -14.96 9.61
N ASN A 388 -17.60 -15.93 10.46
CA ASN A 388 -16.25 -16.51 10.55
C ASN A 388 -16.31 -18.03 10.80
N PRO A 389 -16.67 -18.85 9.79
CA PRO A 389 -16.80 -20.30 9.97
C PRO A 389 -15.44 -20.94 10.28
N GLU A 390 -15.44 -21.99 11.11
CA GLU A 390 -14.22 -22.70 11.57
C GLU A 390 -13.32 -23.16 10.42
N GLU A 391 -13.90 -23.52 9.28
CA GLU A 391 -13.15 -23.96 8.09
C GLU A 391 -12.23 -22.89 7.50
N ASN A 392 -12.48 -21.60 7.82
CA ASN A 392 -11.70 -20.47 7.34
C ASN A 392 -10.63 -20.02 8.34
N GLU A 393 -10.53 -20.68 9.49
CA GLU A 393 -9.44 -20.42 10.42
C GLU A 393 -8.12 -20.97 9.89
N TYR A 394 -7.06 -20.22 10.18
CA TYR A 394 -5.71 -20.62 9.85
C TYR A 394 -4.74 -20.18 10.94
N THR A 395 -3.59 -20.84 10.92
CA THR A 395 -2.41 -20.49 11.69
C THR A 395 -1.27 -20.20 10.73
N PHE A 396 -0.44 -19.21 11.06
CA PHE A 396 0.81 -18.93 10.37
C PHE A 396 1.96 -19.19 11.33
N LEU A 397 2.67 -20.29 11.12
CA LEU A 397 3.76 -20.72 11.97
C LEU A 397 5.08 -20.28 11.35
N SER A 398 5.87 -19.49 12.09
CA SER A 398 7.22 -19.13 11.66
C SER A 398 8.06 -20.39 11.50
N ALA A 399 8.72 -20.53 10.34
CA ALA A 399 9.53 -21.70 10.04
C ALA A 399 11.01 -21.31 10.01
N PRO A 400 11.91 -22.13 10.59
CA PRO A 400 13.33 -21.92 10.43
C PRO A 400 13.73 -21.93 8.95
N ILE A 401 14.48 -20.91 8.54
CA ILE A 401 14.96 -20.77 7.15
C ILE A 401 16.48 -20.80 7.05
N ALA A 402 16.98 -21.35 5.96
CA ALA A 402 18.37 -21.22 5.54
C ALA A 402 18.43 -20.63 4.13
N ILE A 403 19.33 -19.68 3.92
CA ILE A 403 19.44 -18.94 2.66
C ILE A 403 20.83 -19.17 2.08
N THR A 404 20.87 -19.62 0.83
CA THR A 404 22.09 -19.76 0.03
C THR A 404 22.09 -18.72 -1.09
N GLU A 405 23.13 -18.71 -1.93
CA GLU A 405 23.18 -17.83 -3.09
C GLU A 405 21.97 -18.04 -4.01
N LYS A 406 21.54 -19.29 -4.21
CA LYS A 406 20.53 -19.66 -5.21
C LYS A 406 19.18 -20.08 -4.64
N PHE A 407 19.15 -20.57 -3.40
CA PHE A 407 17.95 -21.20 -2.82
C PHE A 407 17.63 -20.68 -1.43
N ILE A 408 16.33 -20.72 -1.11
CA ILE A 408 15.80 -20.61 0.25
C ILE A 408 15.31 -21.99 0.66
N TYR A 409 15.71 -22.43 1.84
CA TYR A 409 15.32 -23.70 2.45
C TYR A 409 14.43 -23.40 3.65
N ILE A 410 13.31 -24.10 3.76
CA ILE A 410 12.35 -23.93 4.84
C ILE A 410 12.11 -25.29 5.46
N GLN A 411 12.32 -25.39 6.78
CA GLN A 411 12.13 -26.64 7.51
C GLN A 411 10.65 -27.03 7.51
N MET A 412 10.35 -28.30 7.19
CA MET A 412 9.00 -28.85 7.28
C MET A 412 8.62 -29.10 8.74
N ASP A 413 7.35 -28.88 9.10
CA ASP A 413 6.81 -29.17 10.42
C ASP A 413 6.95 -30.67 10.78
N SER A 414 7.41 -30.95 11.99
CA SER A 414 7.62 -32.30 12.55
C SER A 414 6.33 -33.04 12.94
N SER A 415 5.15 -32.46 12.70
CA SER A 415 3.86 -33.11 13.01
C SER A 415 3.47 -34.21 12.01
N GLU A 416 4.25 -34.41 10.95
CA GLU A 416 4.19 -35.57 10.05
C GLU A 416 5.19 -36.69 10.48
N GLU A 417 5.68 -36.66 11.72
CA GLU A 417 6.52 -37.71 12.34
C GLU A 417 5.73 -38.93 12.86
N GLU A 418 4.54 -39.20 12.32
CA GLU A 418 3.98 -40.55 12.42
C GLU A 418 4.48 -41.35 11.21
N GLU A 419 5.61 -42.05 11.39
CA GLU A 419 5.96 -43.37 10.80
C GLU A 419 7.44 -43.56 10.34
N ASN A 420 8.34 -42.59 10.44
CA ASN A 420 9.75 -42.82 10.04
C ASN A 420 10.72 -42.84 11.23
N GLU A 421 11.23 -44.03 11.57
CA GLU A 421 12.27 -44.30 12.59
C GLU A 421 13.65 -43.65 12.30
N ASN A 422 13.75 -42.75 11.32
CA ASN A 422 14.95 -41.96 11.03
C ASN A 422 14.59 -40.47 11.18
N ASN A 423 15.22 -39.77 12.13
CA ASN A 423 15.20 -38.31 12.34
C ASN A 423 15.76 -37.53 11.12
N ASN A 424 15.23 -37.73 9.93
CA ASN A 424 15.62 -36.99 8.75
C ASN A 424 14.72 -35.76 8.63
N GLN A 425 15.28 -34.60 8.96
CA GLN A 425 14.63 -33.32 8.77
C GLN A 425 14.47 -33.06 7.26
N HIS A 426 13.23 -32.92 6.80
CA HIS A 426 12.95 -32.52 5.42
C HIS A 426 12.81 -31.00 5.29
N TYR A 427 13.18 -30.49 4.13
CA TYR A 427 13.15 -29.07 3.80
C TYR A 427 12.45 -28.85 2.46
N TYR A 428 11.64 -27.79 2.40
CA TYR A 428 11.25 -27.21 1.13
C TYR A 428 12.40 -26.37 0.57
N ARG A 429 12.83 -26.65 -0.66
CA ARG A 429 13.85 -25.90 -1.40
C ARG A 429 13.18 -25.09 -2.49
N ILE A 430 13.43 -23.78 -2.47
CA ILE A 430 12.81 -22.81 -3.37
C ILE A 430 13.91 -22.03 -4.08
N SER A 431 13.87 -21.99 -5.41
CA SER A 431 14.82 -21.21 -6.21
C SER A 431 14.52 -19.73 -6.11
N LYS A 432 15.55 -18.91 -5.88
CA LYS A 432 15.43 -17.44 -5.93
C LYS A 432 15.11 -16.91 -7.33
N GLU A 433 15.32 -17.71 -8.37
CA GLU A 433 14.91 -17.38 -9.75
C GLU A 433 13.41 -17.62 -9.99
N ASN A 434 12.67 -18.20 -9.04
CA ASN A 434 11.22 -18.38 -9.18
C ASN A 434 10.47 -17.03 -9.09
N ASN A 435 11.02 -16.06 -8.36
CA ASN A 435 10.46 -14.72 -8.21
C ASN A 435 11.57 -13.75 -7.77
N GLU A 436 11.73 -12.60 -8.44
CA GLU A 436 12.79 -11.62 -8.12
C GLU A 436 12.74 -11.12 -6.66
N GLY A 437 11.55 -11.08 -6.05
CA GLY A 437 11.39 -10.73 -4.63
C GLY A 437 12.08 -11.70 -3.67
N LEU A 438 12.22 -12.99 -4.04
CA LEU A 438 12.92 -13.98 -3.21
C LEU A 438 14.41 -13.68 -3.08
N LYS A 439 15.00 -12.90 -3.99
CA LYS A 439 16.40 -12.45 -3.89
C LYS A 439 16.59 -11.44 -2.75
N LYS A 440 15.52 -10.78 -2.30
CA LYS A 440 15.54 -9.77 -1.23
C LYS A 440 15.35 -10.37 0.17
N ILE A 441 14.87 -11.61 0.27
CA ILE A 441 14.58 -12.27 1.55
C ILE A 441 15.85 -12.40 2.41
N MET A 442 15.71 -12.03 3.67
CA MET A 442 16.71 -12.08 4.73
C MET A 442 16.34 -13.10 5.80
N LEU A 443 17.32 -13.53 6.61
CA LEU A 443 17.11 -14.52 7.68
C LEU A 443 16.08 -14.10 8.74
N ASN A 444 15.92 -12.78 8.95
CA ASN A 444 15.01 -12.23 9.95
C ASN A 444 13.61 -11.93 9.37
N ASP A 445 13.38 -12.20 8.09
CA ASP A 445 12.07 -12.02 7.48
C ASP A 445 11.10 -13.08 7.96
N PHE A 446 9.83 -12.69 8.10
CA PHE A 446 8.79 -13.61 8.50
C PHE A 446 8.39 -14.52 7.35
N VAL A 447 8.98 -15.72 7.37
CA VAL A 447 8.68 -16.83 6.47
C VAL A 447 8.14 -17.97 7.30
N GLY A 448 7.08 -18.62 6.82
CA GLY A 448 6.37 -19.59 7.62
C GLY A 448 5.47 -20.51 6.82
N ILE A 449 4.85 -21.44 7.53
CA ILE A 449 3.87 -22.39 7.00
C ILE A 449 2.48 -21.93 7.43
N LEU A 450 1.59 -21.80 6.44
CA LEU A 450 0.17 -21.50 6.62
C LEU A 450 -0.64 -22.75 6.30
N THR A 451 -1.57 -23.12 7.18
CA THR A 451 -2.53 -24.20 6.91
C THR A 451 -3.95 -23.68 6.98
N ILE A 452 -4.73 -23.88 5.92
CA ILE A 452 -6.11 -23.43 5.82
C ILE A 452 -6.92 -24.38 4.93
N GLN A 453 -8.13 -24.76 5.34
CA GLN A 453 -8.97 -25.74 4.61
C GLN A 453 -8.23 -27.02 4.17
N ASN A 454 -7.36 -27.56 5.03
CA ASN A 454 -6.46 -28.70 4.75
C ASN A 454 -5.46 -28.48 3.60
N ARG A 455 -5.23 -27.24 3.18
CA ARG A 455 -4.17 -26.86 2.25
C ARG A 455 -3.01 -26.24 2.99
N LYS A 456 -1.80 -26.52 2.51
CA LYS A 456 -0.55 -26.07 3.12
C LYS A 456 0.14 -25.10 2.19
N TYR A 457 0.58 -23.97 2.72
CA TYR A 457 1.29 -22.94 1.97
C TYR A 457 2.57 -22.54 2.68
N ILE A 458 3.59 -22.23 1.88
CA ILE A 458 4.76 -21.48 2.33
C ILE A 458 4.46 -20.00 2.11
N GLY A 459 4.39 -19.23 3.19
CA GLY A 459 4.17 -17.79 3.12
C GLY A 459 5.47 -17.01 3.34
N PHE A 460 5.75 -16.09 2.42
CA PHE A 460 6.75 -15.04 2.56
C PHE A 460 6.01 -13.73 2.84
N SER A 461 5.78 -13.43 4.13
CA SER A 461 4.96 -12.28 4.54
C SER A 461 5.43 -10.94 3.94
N PRO A 462 6.74 -10.60 3.93
CA PRO A 462 7.21 -9.34 3.35
C PRO A 462 6.92 -9.19 1.85
N LEU A 463 6.81 -10.30 1.13
CA LEU A 463 6.51 -10.35 -0.30
C LEU A 463 5.02 -10.48 -0.60
N SER A 464 4.18 -10.71 0.42
CA SER A 464 2.80 -11.16 0.27
C SER A 464 2.68 -12.35 -0.71
N LEU A 465 3.67 -13.24 -0.69
CA LEU A 465 3.79 -14.39 -1.59
C LEU A 465 3.49 -15.69 -0.85
N PHE A 466 2.55 -16.48 -1.37
CA PHE A 466 2.15 -17.76 -0.80
C PHE A 466 2.24 -18.85 -1.86
N LEU A 467 3.05 -19.87 -1.60
CA LEU A 467 3.28 -21.01 -2.49
C LEU A 467 2.56 -22.23 -1.93
N GLU A 468 1.63 -22.81 -2.69
CA GLU A 468 0.92 -24.02 -2.26
C GLU A 468 1.84 -25.23 -2.31
N VAL A 469 1.85 -26.00 -1.23
CA VAL A 469 2.71 -27.19 -1.03
C VAL A 469 1.92 -28.36 -0.42
N THR A 470 0.61 -28.39 -0.67
CA THR A 470 -0.31 -29.41 -0.12
C THR A 470 0.02 -30.82 -0.62
N ASP A 471 0.43 -30.96 -1.88
CA ASP A 471 0.67 -32.23 -2.54
C ASP A 471 1.78 -32.14 -3.61
N GLU A 472 2.16 -33.28 -4.21
CA GLU A 472 3.20 -33.33 -5.25
C GLU A 472 2.87 -32.46 -6.47
N LYS A 473 1.60 -32.33 -6.84
CA LYS A 473 1.17 -31.52 -7.97
C LYS A 473 1.44 -30.04 -7.71
N THR A 474 1.02 -29.54 -6.56
CA THR A 474 1.19 -28.14 -6.15
C THR A 474 2.65 -27.77 -5.92
N LEU A 475 3.47 -28.71 -5.42
CA LEU A 475 4.93 -28.57 -5.34
C LEU A 475 5.55 -28.32 -6.73
N ILE A 476 5.18 -29.13 -7.73
CA ILE A 476 5.68 -28.99 -9.11
C ILE A 476 5.21 -27.66 -9.72
N GLU A 477 3.93 -27.31 -9.57
CA GLU A 477 3.36 -26.06 -10.09
C GLU A 477 4.07 -24.82 -9.52
N ASN A 478 4.38 -24.84 -8.22
CA ASN A 478 5.08 -23.75 -7.53
C ASN A 478 6.61 -23.84 -7.60
N LYS A 479 7.16 -24.84 -8.32
CA LYS A 479 8.61 -25.09 -8.44
C LYS A 479 9.31 -25.18 -7.08
N VAL A 480 8.68 -25.89 -6.15
CA VAL A 480 9.20 -26.19 -4.81
C VAL A 480 9.61 -27.65 -4.79
N GLU A 481 10.79 -27.93 -4.24
CA GLU A 481 11.31 -29.30 -4.11
C GLU A 481 11.39 -29.69 -2.64
N VAL A 482 11.18 -30.98 -2.34
CA VAL A 482 11.43 -31.53 -0.99
C VAL A 482 12.82 -32.18 -0.99
N VAL A 483 13.65 -31.83 0.00
CA VAL A 483 15.02 -32.33 0.13
C VAL A 483 15.35 -32.71 1.57
N ASP A 484 16.24 -33.68 1.75
CA ASP A 484 16.62 -34.19 3.07
C ASP A 484 17.79 -33.43 3.72
N ARG A 485 18.39 -32.47 2.98
CA ARG A 485 19.53 -31.69 3.45
C ARG A 485 19.66 -30.36 2.72
N ILE A 486 20.19 -29.37 3.45
CA ILE A 486 20.61 -28.09 2.89
C ILE A 486 21.92 -28.31 2.11
N ILE A 487 21.93 -27.86 0.86
CA ILE A 487 23.13 -27.87 0.00
C ILE A 487 23.65 -26.45 -0.03
N LEU A 488 24.83 -26.22 0.58
CA LEU A 488 25.47 -24.91 0.66
C LEU A 488 26.11 -24.48 -0.66
#